data_AF-A0A5E7ZD64-F1
#
_entry.id   AF-A0A5E7ZD64-F1
#
_cell.length_a   1.000
_cell.length_b   1.000
_cell.length_c   1.000
_cell.angle_alpha   90.00
_cell.angle_beta   90.00
_cell.angle_gamma   90.00
#
_symmetry.space_group_name_H-M   'P 1'
#
loop_
_entity.id
_entity.type
_entity.pdbx_description
1 polymer ?
#
loop_
_entity_poly.entity_id
_entity_poly.type
_entity_poly.pdbx_seq_one_letter_code
_entity_poly.pdbx_strand_id
1 'polypeptide(L)' 'MDLGFSRFDKDMVVTTLPADLAVLLVGVAARQAGSPTAANYARLLNAPVEPTLLAPLHGAFNGPVAARQLRWKEE' A
#
# COMPACT_ATOMS: atom_id res chain seq x y z
N MET A 1 22.22 3.81 -2.63
CA MET A 1 21.85 2.72 -1.73
C MET A 1 20.74 1.96 -2.42
N ASP A 2 21.04 0.75 -2.90
CA ASP A 2 20.08 -0.08 -3.62
C ASP A 2 19.29 -0.91 -2.60
N LEU A 3 17.96 -0.84 -2.65
CA LEU A 3 17.02 -1.48 -1.71
C LEU A 3 16.25 -2.63 -2.40
N GLY A 4 16.73 -3.12 -3.54
CA GLY A 4 16.07 -4.19 -4.28
C GLY A 4 16.16 -5.56 -3.58
N PHE A 5 15.02 -6.09 -3.13
CA PHE A 5 14.87 -7.47 -2.61
C PHE A 5 14.88 -8.55 -3.72
N SER A 6 15.67 -8.36 -4.79
CA SER A 6 15.47 -9.13 -6.03
C SER A 6 15.99 -10.57 -6.00
N ARG A 7 16.62 -11.05 -4.93
CA ARG A 7 17.00 -12.47 -4.84
C ARG A 7 17.17 -12.86 -3.38
N PHE A 8 16.37 -13.83 -2.93
CA PHE A 8 16.80 -14.70 -1.83
C PHE A 8 18.14 -15.30 -2.26
N ASP A 9 19.19 -15.03 -1.51
CA ASP A 9 20.51 -15.60 -1.75
C ASP A 9 20.39 -17.12 -1.56
N LYS A 10 20.57 -17.86 -2.66
CA LYS A 10 20.42 -19.32 -2.71
C LYS A 10 21.46 -20.06 -1.87
N ASP A 11 22.57 -19.37 -1.56
CA ASP A 11 23.68 -19.91 -0.77
C ASP A 11 23.58 -19.45 0.70
N MET A 12 22.50 -18.73 1.06
CA MET A 12 22.22 -18.33 2.44
C MET A 12 21.93 -19.57 3.29
N VAL A 13 22.73 -19.78 4.33
CA VAL A 13 22.47 -20.80 5.35
C VAL A 13 21.12 -20.48 6.00
N VAL A 14 20.10 -21.26 5.65
CA VAL A 14 18.78 -21.17 6.27
C VAL A 14 18.94 -21.63 7.71
N THR A 15 19.05 -20.68 8.63
CA THR A 15 19.02 -20.97 10.07
C THR A 15 17.70 -21.69 10.37
N THR A 16 17.78 -22.93 10.82
CA THR A 16 16.61 -23.69 11.26
C THR A 16 16.00 -22.96 12.43
N LEU A 17 14.80 -22.43 12.24
CA LEU A 17 14.09 -21.72 13.29
C LEU A 17 13.71 -22.73 14.38
N PRO A 18 14.04 -22.48 15.67
CA PRO A 18 13.54 -23.31 16.75
C PRO A 18 12.02 -23.45 16.65
N ALA A 19 11.49 -24.66 16.88
CA ALA A 19 10.08 -24.95 16.64
C ALA A 19 9.14 -23.99 17.38
N ASP A 20 9.45 -23.66 18.63
CA ASP A 20 8.67 -22.73 19.44
C ASP A 20 8.64 -21.31 18.85
N LEU A 21 9.76 -20.87 18.27
CA LEU A 21 9.85 -19.58 17.60
C LEU A 21 9.06 -19.58 16.28
N ALA A 22 9.05 -20.69 15.55
CA ALA A 22 8.22 -20.84 14.35
C ALA A 22 6.73 -20.74 14.69
N VAL A 23 6.29 -21.43 15.74
CA VAL A 23 4.90 -21.35 16.22
C VAL A 23 4.54 -19.92 16.64
N LEU A 24 5.44 -19.23 17.34
CA LEU A 24 5.22 -17.84 17.73
C LEU A 24 5.09 -16.91 16.52
N LEU A 25 5.98 -17.03 15.53
CA LEU A 25 5.93 -16.22 14.32
C LEU A 25 4.66 -16.47 13.50
N VAL A 26 4.18 -17.72 13.43
CA VAL A 26 2.89 -18.05 12.79
C VAL A 26 1.74 -17.33 13.50
N GLY A 27 1.72 -17.34 14.83
CA GLY A 27 0.72 -16.62 15.62
C GLY A 27 0.73 -15.10 15.37
N VAL A 28 1.93 -14.50 15.33
CA VAL A 28 2.09 -13.07 15.00
C VAL A 28 1.60 -12.79 13.58
N ALA A 29 2.00 -13.59 12.60
CA ALA A 29 1.58 -13.42 11.21
C ALA A 29 0.06 -13.52 11.06
N ALA A 30 -0.58 -14.50 11.72
CA ALA A 30 -2.03 -14.65 11.73
C ALA A 30 -2.75 -13.43 12.33
N ARG A 31 -2.23 -12.88 13.45
CA ARG A 31 -2.76 -11.65 14.07
C ARG A 31 -2.65 -10.45 13.12
N GLN A 32 -1.51 -10.31 12.43
CA GLN A 32 -1.28 -9.22 11.48
C GLN A 32 -2.23 -9.33 10.28
N ALA A 33 -2.35 -10.53 9.70
CA ALA A 33 -3.26 -10.80 8.58
C ALA A 33 -4.73 -10.61 8.94
N GLY A 34 -5.12 -10.91 10.19
CA GLY A 34 -6.48 -10.69 10.70
C GLY A 34 -6.76 -9.29 11.23
N SER A 35 -5.81 -8.35 11.15
CA SER A 35 -5.98 -7.01 11.70
C SER A 35 -7.03 -6.18 10.92
N PRO A 36 -7.69 -5.20 11.55
CA PRO A 36 -8.59 -4.27 10.85
C PRO A 36 -7.92 -3.55 9.67
N THR A 37 -6.63 -3.23 9.80
CA THR A 37 -5.84 -2.62 8.73
C THR A 37 -5.71 -3.55 7.53
N ALA A 38 -5.34 -4.83 7.76
CA ALA A 38 -5.25 -5.83 6.70
C ALA A 38 -6.61 -6.07 6.02
N ALA A 39 -7.70 -6.12 6.80
CA ALA A 39 -9.04 -6.24 6.27
C ALA A 39 -9.46 -5.04 5.40
N ASN A 40 -9.17 -3.82 5.84
CA ASN A 40 -9.44 -2.61 5.06
C ASN A 40 -8.59 -2.54 3.79
N TYR A 41 -7.31 -2.93 3.87
CA TYR A 41 -6.43 -2.98 2.71
C TYR A 41 -6.88 -4.03 1.69
N ALA A 42 -7.28 -5.22 2.15
CA ALA A 42 -7.85 -6.25 1.29
C ALA A 42 -9.14 -5.78 0.61
N ARG A 43 -10.00 -5.03 1.30
CA ARG A 43 -11.19 -4.42 0.70
C ARG A 43 -10.83 -3.38 -0.37
N LEU A 44 -9.83 -2.54 -0.11
CA LEU A 44 -9.36 -1.55 -1.06
C LEU A 44 -8.80 -2.19 -2.34
N LEU A 45 -7.99 -3.24 -2.20
CA LEU A 45 -7.42 -3.96 -3.35
C LEU A 45 -8.48 -4.66 -4.21
N ASN A 46 -9.58 -5.09 -3.59
CA ASN A 46 -10.67 -5.78 -4.27
C ASN A 46 -11.79 -4.82 -4.73
N ALA A 47 -11.72 -3.54 -4.38
CA ALA A 47 -12.69 -2.57 -4.84
C ALA A 47 -12.47 -2.33 -6.35
N PRO A 48 -13.54 -2.32 -7.17
CA PRO A 48 -13.40 -1.91 -8.56
C PRO A 48 -12.86 -0.49 -8.60
N VAL A 49 -11.72 -0.31 -9.26
CA VAL A 49 -11.19 1.02 -9.51
C VAL A 49 -12.11 1.69 -10.51
N GLU A 50 -12.93 2.63 -10.05
CA GLU A 50 -13.70 3.51 -10.93
C GLU A 50 -12.71 4.39 -11.72
N PRO A 51 -12.46 4.11 -13.02
CA PRO A 51 -11.40 4.78 -13.77
C PRO A 51 -11.66 6.28 -13.92
N THR A 52 -12.92 6.69 -13.76
CA THR A 52 -13.39 8.08 -13.76
C THR A 52 -12.86 8.88 -12.57
N LEU A 53 -12.57 8.26 -11.42
CA LEU A 53 -12.01 8.92 -10.23
C LEU A 53 -10.52 9.26 -10.40
N LEU A 54 -9.83 8.54 -11.29
CA LEU A 54 -8.44 8.79 -11.66
C LEU A 54 -8.32 9.56 -12.98
N ALA A 55 -9.45 9.89 -13.63
CA ALA A 55 -9.46 10.73 -14.80
C ALA A 55 -9.01 12.15 -14.41
N PRO A 56 -8.24 12.86 -15.26
CA PRO A 56 -7.66 14.17 -14.93
C PRO A 56 -8.65 15.21 -14.40
N LEU A 57 -9.92 15.14 -14.85
CA LEU A 57 -11.02 15.98 -14.38
C LEU A 57 -11.37 15.80 -12.89
N HIS A 58 -11.16 14.61 -12.32
CA HIS A 58 -11.48 14.28 -10.93
C HIS A 58 -10.23 14.00 -10.07
N GLY A 59 -9.15 13.52 -10.68
CA GLY A 59 -7.96 13.03 -9.97
C GLY A 59 -6.76 13.99 -9.91
N ALA A 60 -6.69 15.04 -10.74
CA ALA A 60 -5.43 15.77 -10.92
C ALA A 60 -5.41 17.22 -10.38
N PHE A 61 -6.55 17.83 -10.05
CA PHE A 61 -6.53 19.21 -9.54
C PHE A 61 -7.75 19.54 -8.71
N ASN A 62 -7.55 20.20 -7.56
CA ASN A 62 -8.63 20.74 -6.75
C ASN A 62 -9.37 21.82 -7.57
N GLY A 63 -10.60 21.51 -8.03
CA GLY A 63 -11.41 22.41 -8.85
C GLY A 63 -11.56 23.82 -8.28
N PRO A 64 -11.83 23.99 -6.97
CA PRO A 64 -11.79 25.30 -6.32
C PRO A 64 -10.47 26.07 -6.46
N VAL A 65 -9.32 25.39 -6.36
CA VAL A 65 -7.99 26.01 -6.58
C VAL A 65 -7.83 26.46 -8.04
N ALA A 66 -8.32 25.69 -9.01
CA ALA A 66 -8.28 26.08 -10.44
C ALA A 66 -9.12 27.32 -10.70
N ALA A 67 -10.33 27.34 -10.16
CA ALA A 67 -11.23 28.48 -10.28
C ALA A 67 -10.67 29.74 -9.61
N ARG A 68 -9.82 29.61 -8.58
CA ARG A 68 -9.14 30.73 -7.95
C ARG A 68 -7.95 31.23 -8.77
N GLN A 69 -7.14 30.34 -9.35
CA GLN A 69 -6.03 30.73 -10.22
C GLN A 69 -6.49 31.42 -11.51
N LEU A 70 -7.60 30.96 -12.12
CA LEU A 70 -8.16 31.59 -13.31
C LEU A 70 -8.65 33.02 -13.06
N ARG A 71 -9.08 33.32 -11.83
CA ARG A 71 -9.57 34.65 -11.41
C ARG A 71 -8.47 35.60 -10.96
N TRP A 72 -7.19 35.19 -10.92
CA TRP A 72 -6.09 36.07 -10.49
C TRP A 72 -6.07 37.37 -11.30
N LYS A 73 -6.26 37.31 -12.62
CA LYS A 73 -6.18 38.51 -13.48
C LYS A 73 -7.36 39.49 -13.37
N GLU A 74 -8.36 39.19 -12.54
CA GLU A 74 -9.55 40.04 -12.33
C GLU A 74 -9.48 40.86 -11.02
N GLU A 75 -8.40 40.73 -10.25
CA GLU A 75 -7.97 41.66 -9.19
C GLU A 75 -6.87 42.61 -9.69
#